data_AF-A0A7X9FYN0-F1
#
_entry.id   AF-A0A7X9FYN0-F1
#
_cell.length_a   1.000
_cell.length_b   1.000
_cell.length_c   1.000
_cell.angle_alpha   90.00
_cell.angle_beta   90.00
_cell.angle_gamma   90.00
#
_symmetry.space_group_name_H-M   'P 1'
#
loop_
_entity.id
_entity.type
_entity.pdbx_description
1 polymer ?
#
loop_
_entity_poly.entity_id
_entity_poly.type
_entity_poly.pdbx_seq_one_letter_code
_entity_poly.pdbx_strand_id
1 'polypeptide(L)'
;YRLLRSLKWTGYAMVEFKGDCLIEVNPRHWGSMPLLFAAGSDFFDNYIRILNNEHRKIDIKTVPYKLNARMYFFPQAYLAVFSLLKKGRFAEAFRVLKKIIGAREGIFSLRNPVPFVNYLLSLAGRRIR
;
A
#
# COMPACT_ATOMS: atom_id res chain seq x y z
N TYR A 1 11.56 9.20 12.71
CA TYR A 1 12.23 10.51 12.55
C TYR A 1 13.76 10.42 12.57
N ARG A 2 14.41 9.67 13.48
CA ARG A 2 15.89 9.64 13.60
C ARG A 2 16.64 9.29 12.30
N LEU A 3 16.21 8.24 11.59
CA LEU A 3 16.84 7.79 10.34
C LEU A 3 16.85 8.86 9.24
N LEU A 4 15.68 9.39 8.86
CA LEU A 4 15.60 10.40 7.79
C LEU A 4 16.32 11.70 8.17
N ARG A 5 16.32 12.06 9.46
CA ARG A 5 17.04 13.22 9.96
C ARG A 5 18.55 13.07 9.83
N SER A 6 19.13 11.91 10.15
CA SER A 6 20.57 11.68 10.02
C SER A 6 21.04 11.72 8.55
N LEU A 7 20.14 11.37 7.63
CA LEU A 7 20.38 11.47 6.19
C LEU A 7 20.17 12.89 5.63
N LYS A 8 19.79 13.88 6.47
CA LYS A 8 19.39 15.22 6.04
C LYS A 8 18.32 15.18 4.94
N TRP A 9 17.41 14.22 5.04
CA TRP A 9 16.40 13.95 4.02
C TRP A 9 15.34 15.05 3.96
N THR A 10 14.97 15.46 2.75
CA THR A 10 13.90 16.44 2.49
C THR A 10 12.88 15.83 1.53
N GLY A 11 11.60 16.05 1.82
CA GLY A 11 10.49 15.42 1.10
C GLY A 11 10.00 14.15 1.78
N TYR A 12 9.09 13.44 1.12
CA TYR A 12 8.59 12.18 1.64
C TYR A 12 9.57 11.03 1.40
N ALA A 13 9.39 9.94 2.14
CA ALA A 13 10.12 8.71 1.94
C ALA A 13 9.21 7.51 2.24
N MET A 14 9.39 6.44 1.47
CA MET A 14 8.91 5.12 1.86
C MET A 14 10.10 4.31 2.35
N VAL A 15 10.06 3.90 3.62
CA VAL A 15 11.16 3.19 4.28
C VAL A 15 10.74 1.74 4.47
N GLU A 16 11.54 0.82 3.96
CA GLU A 16 11.29 -0.61 4.06
C GLU A 16 12.18 -1.28 5.10
N PHE A 17 11.58 -2.11 5.93
CA PHE A 17 12.26 -2.88 6.95
C PHE A 17 11.92 -4.36 6.82
N LYS A 18 12.88 -5.23 7.17
CA LYS A 18 12.65 -6.66 7.40
C LYS A 18 13.04 -6.96 8.84
N GLY A 19 12.03 -7.09 9.70
CA GLY A 19 12.23 -7.07 11.15
C GLY A 19 12.86 -5.73 11.55
N ASP A 20 13.98 -5.79 12.26
CA ASP A 20 14.72 -4.61 12.72
C ASP A 20 15.77 -4.09 11.71
N CYS A 21 15.91 -4.76 10.55
CA CYS A 21 16.88 -4.39 9.52
C CYS A 21 16.27 -3.43 8.50
N LEU A 22 16.92 -2.28 8.28
CA LEU A 22 16.62 -1.38 7.15
C LEU A 22 17.00 -2.06 5.83
N ILE A 23 16.06 -2.14 4.89
CA ILE A 23 16.32 -2.63 3.53
C ILE A 23 16.63 -1.45 2.61
N GLU A 24 15.70 -0.49 2.53
CA GLU A 24 15.79 0.61 1.58
C GLU A 24 15.02 1.87 2.04
N VAL A 25 15.45 3.02 1.51
CA VAL A 25 14.77 4.31 1.63
C VAL A 25 14.47 4.81 0.22
N ASN A 26 13.19 4.88 -0.14
CA ASN A 26 12.76 5.28 -1.47
C ASN A 26 12.33 6.76 -1.50
N PRO A 27 12.89 7.59 -2.41
CA PRO A 27 12.42 8.95 -2.68
C PRO A 27 11.17 8.98 -3.57
N ARG A 28 10.37 7.91 -3.58
CA ARG A 28 9.17 7.83 -4.40
C ARG A 28 8.11 6.92 -3.79
N HIS A 29 6.88 7.07 -4.26
CA HIS A 29 5.82 6.11 -3.96
C HIS A 29 6.16 4.74 -4.57
N TRP A 30 5.78 3.69 -3.85
CA TRP A 30 5.84 2.32 -4.36
C TRP A 30 4.44 1.74 -4.54
N GLY A 31 4.37 0.50 -5.03
CA GLY A 31 3.11 -0.23 -5.17
C GLY A 31 2.32 -0.38 -3.87
N SER A 32 2.94 -0.21 -2.69
CA SER A 32 2.25 -0.26 -1.39
C SER A 32 1.59 1.07 -0.99
N MET A 33 1.74 2.14 -1.78
CA MET A 33 1.13 3.46 -1.54
C MET A 33 -0.37 3.40 -1.19
N PRO A 34 -1.20 2.58 -1.87
CA PRO A 34 -2.63 2.58 -1.56
C PRO A 34 -2.99 2.07 -0.16
N LEU A 35 -2.03 1.48 0.57
CA LEU A 35 -2.21 1.08 1.97
C LEU A 35 -2.52 2.29 2.85
N LEU A 36 -2.04 3.48 2.48
CA LEU A 36 -2.36 4.73 3.18
C LEU A 36 -3.88 4.97 3.21
N PHE A 37 -4.58 4.70 2.10
CA PHE A 37 -6.05 4.84 2.04
C PHE A 37 -6.76 3.75 2.83
N ALA A 38 -6.28 2.51 2.75
CA ALA A 38 -6.85 1.40 3.52
C ALA A 38 -6.69 1.61 5.04
N ALA A 39 -5.58 2.21 5.46
CA ALA A 39 -5.30 2.59 6.83
C ALA A 39 -6.01 3.89 7.27
N GLY A 40 -6.61 4.65 6.35
CA GLY A 40 -7.21 5.95 6.65
C GLY A 40 -6.18 6.98 7.12
N SER A 41 -5.02 6.99 6.48
CA SER A 41 -3.94 7.94 6.76
C SER A 41 -4.20 9.29 6.09
N ASP A 42 -4.04 10.36 6.85
CA ASP A 42 -4.12 11.75 6.35
C ASP A 42 -2.84 12.20 5.59
N PHE A 43 -1.97 11.27 5.20
CA PHE A 43 -0.64 11.56 4.68
C PHE A 43 -0.66 12.56 3.51
N PHE A 44 -1.47 12.31 2.48
CA PHE A 44 -1.50 13.16 1.28
C PHE A 44 -2.10 14.53 1.55
N ASP A 45 -3.18 14.60 2.32
CA ASP A 45 -3.79 15.87 2.72
C ASP A 45 -2.79 16.71 3.52
N ASN A 46 -2.06 16.08 4.45
CA ASN A 46 -1.04 16.75 5.23
C ASN A 46 0.17 17.16 4.38
N TYR A 47 0.53 16.35 3.39
CA TYR A 47 1.63 16.63 2.48
C TYR A 47 1.33 17.82 1.57
N ILE A 48 0.12 17.93 1.03
CA ILE A 48 -0.31 19.07 0.22
C ILE A 48 -0.29 20.37 1.04
N ARG A 49 -0.72 20.32 2.31
CA ARG A 49 -0.70 21.48 3.23
C ARG A 49 0.70 22.03 3.49
N ILE A 50 1.77 21.29 3.19
CA ILE A 50 3.15 21.80 3.29
C ILE A 50 3.33 23.03 2.39
N LEU A 51 2.71 23.04 1.21
CA LEU A 51 2.83 24.14 0.25
C LEU A 51 2.38 25.49 0.83
N ASN A 52 1.43 25.48 1.78
CA ASN A 52 0.92 26.66 2.46
C ASN A 52 1.49 26.84 3.88
N ASN A 53 2.47 26.02 4.30
CA ASN A 53 2.96 25.95 5.68
C ASN A 53 1.89 25.59 6.73
N GLU A 54 0.81 24.93 6.33
CA GLU A 54 -0.33 24.55 7.19
C GLU A 54 -0.33 23.06 7.60
N HIS A 55 0.77 22.35 7.33
CA HIS A 55 0.89 20.94 7.65
C HIS A 55 0.92 20.72 9.17
N ARG A 56 0.24 19.68 9.62
CA ARG A 56 0.29 19.19 11.00
C ARG A 56 1.63 18.49 11.25
N LYS A 57 2.33 18.89 12.31
CA LYS A 57 3.49 18.16 12.82
C LYS A 57 3.01 16.91 13.54
N ILE A 58 3.41 15.74 13.05
CA ILE A 58 3.02 14.44 13.62
C ILE A 58 3.98 14.12 14.78
N ASP A 59 3.44 13.81 15.96
CA ASP A 59 4.21 13.32 17.11
C ASP A 59 4.49 11.82 16.93
N ILE A 60 5.69 11.37 17.28
CA ILE A 60 6.08 9.96 17.30
C ILE A 60 5.18 9.09 18.19
N LYS A 61 4.56 9.69 19.21
CA LYS A 61 3.61 9.02 20.12
C LYS A 61 2.22 8.88 19.52
N THR A 62 1.92 9.60 18.44
CA THR A 62 0.61 9.58 17.79
C THR A 62 0.68 8.76 16.50
N VAL A 63 -0.24 7.80 16.34
CA VAL A 63 -0.38 7.03 15.11
C VAL A 63 -1.64 7.54 14.38
N PRO A 64 -1.52 8.46 13.40
CA PRO A 64 -2.67 9.09 12.75
C PRO A 64 -3.25 8.21 11.63
N TYR A 65 -3.36 6.89 11.87
CA TYR A 65 -3.89 5.90 10.94
C TYR A 65 -4.21 4.58 11.66
N LYS A 66 -5.00 3.72 11.03
CA LYS A 66 -5.38 2.41 11.56
C LYS A 66 -4.22 1.42 11.45
N LEU A 67 -3.80 0.88 12.59
CA LEU A 67 -2.86 -0.24 12.63
C LEU A 67 -3.50 -1.52 12.08
N ASN A 68 -2.66 -2.44 11.62
CA ASN A 68 -3.06 -3.74 11.07
C ASN A 68 -4.02 -3.65 9.87
N ALA A 69 -4.09 -2.51 9.19
CA ALA A 69 -4.79 -2.37 7.93
C ALA A 69 -4.16 -3.31 6.88
N ARG A 70 -5.01 -3.96 6.09
CA ARG A 70 -4.60 -4.88 5.05
C ARG A 70 -5.25 -4.47 3.75
N MET A 71 -4.50 -4.64 2.66
CA MET A 71 -5.03 -4.48 1.32
C MET A 71 -4.61 -5.64 0.44
N TYR A 72 -5.30 -5.78 -0.69
CA TYR A 72 -4.92 -6.68 -1.77
C TYR A 72 -5.15 -5.97 -3.12
N PHE A 73 -4.60 -6.57 -4.18
CA PHE A 73 -4.82 -6.11 -5.55
C PHE A 73 -5.64 -7.14 -6.34
N PHE A 74 -6.78 -6.70 -6.86
CA PHE A 74 -7.52 -7.48 -7.86
C PHE A 74 -6.84 -7.34 -9.24
N PRO A 75 -6.80 -8.36 -10.12
CA PRO A 75 -7.23 -9.74 -9.90
C PRO A 75 -6.13 -10.64 -9.31
N GLN A 76 -4.89 -10.16 -9.16
CA GLN A 76 -3.72 -10.98 -8.84
C GLN A 76 -3.88 -11.79 -7.55
N ALA A 77 -4.50 -11.21 -6.51
CA ALA A 77 -4.76 -11.94 -5.27
C ALA A 77 -5.65 -13.18 -5.49
N TYR A 78 -6.68 -13.06 -6.33
CA TYR A 78 -7.56 -14.19 -6.68
C TYR A 78 -6.88 -15.17 -7.63
N LEU A 79 -6.07 -14.69 -8.58
CA LEU A 79 -5.25 -15.56 -9.43
C LEU A 79 -4.25 -16.39 -8.61
N ALA A 80 -3.68 -15.82 -7.54
CA ALA A 80 -2.83 -16.56 -6.61
C ALA A 80 -3.60 -17.65 -5.85
N VAL A 81 -4.82 -17.36 -5.38
CA VAL A 81 -5.72 -18.37 -4.77
C VAL A 81 -6.00 -19.50 -5.77
N PHE A 82 -6.37 -19.16 -7.00
CA PHE A 82 -6.63 -20.14 -8.06
C PHE A 82 -5.40 -20.99 -8.40
N SER A 83 -4.21 -20.37 -8.45
CA SER A 83 -2.95 -21.09 -8.65
C SER A 83 -2.67 -22.10 -7.53
N LEU A 84 -2.96 -21.76 -6.27
CA LEU A 84 -2.82 -22.67 -5.14
C LEU A 84 -3.83 -23.83 -5.21
N LEU A 85 -5.08 -23.56 -5.57
CA LEU A 85 -6.11 -24.59 -5.76
C LEU A 85 -5.71 -25.58 -6.85
N LYS A 86 -5.21 -25.10 -8.00
CA LYS A 86 -4.70 -25.95 -9.09
C LYS A 86 -3.54 -26.85 -8.67
N LYS A 87 -2.74 -26.42 -7.67
CA LYS A 87 -1.63 -27.21 -7.11
C LYS A 87 -2.07 -28.13 -5.97
N GLY A 88 -3.37 -28.27 -5.70
CA GLY A 88 -3.90 -29.07 -4.60
C GLY A 88 -3.65 -28.49 -3.20
N ARG A 89 -3.16 -27.25 -3.09
CA ARG A 89 -2.81 -26.60 -1.82
C ARG A 89 -4.03 -25.91 -1.19
N PHE A 90 -5.09 -26.67 -0.95
CA PHE A 90 -6.40 -26.14 -0.52
C PHE A 90 -6.35 -25.35 0.79
N ALA A 91 -5.64 -25.85 1.81
CA ALA A 91 -5.54 -25.18 3.11
C ALA A 91 -4.88 -23.79 2.99
N GLU A 92 -3.88 -23.67 2.12
CA GLU A 92 -3.21 -22.39 1.86
C GLU A 92 -4.07 -21.45 1.02
N ALA A 93 -4.76 -21.98 0.01
CA ALA A 93 -5.71 -21.21 -0.79
C ALA A 93 -6.80 -20.59 0.10
N PHE A 94 -7.37 -21.37 1.02
CA PHE A 94 -8.37 -20.88 1.98
C PHE A 94 -7.79 -19.82 2.93
N ARG A 95 -6.54 -20.00 3.38
CA ARG A 95 -5.85 -19.02 4.23
C ARG A 95 -5.65 -17.69 3.51
N VAL A 96 -5.25 -17.71 2.24
CA VAL A 96 -5.11 -16.49 1.42
C VAL A 96 -6.46 -15.86 1.16
N LEU A 97 -7.49 -16.66 0.82
CA LEU A 97 -8.85 -16.16 0.62
C LEU A 97 -9.41 -15.47 1.87
N LYS A 98 -9.21 -16.04 3.06
CA LYS A 98 -9.59 -15.41 4.33
C LYS A 98 -8.89 -14.06 4.55
N LYS A 99 -7.61 -13.94 4.13
CA LYS A 99 -6.88 -12.65 4.18
C LYS A 99 -7.46 -11.62 3.22
N ILE A 100 -7.90 -12.04 2.02
CA ILE A 100 -8.52 -11.16 1.02
C ILE A 100 -9.85 -10.61 1.55
N ILE A 101 -10.72 -11.46 2.12
CA ILE A 101 -12.03 -11.05 2.66
C ILE A 101 -11.87 -10.01 3.78
N GLY A 102 -10.83 -10.14 4.61
CA GLY A 102 -10.53 -9.18 5.68
C GLY A 102 -9.70 -7.97 5.25
N ALA A 103 -9.44 -7.77 3.96
CA ALA A 103 -8.61 -6.71 3.42
C ALA A 103 -9.39 -5.83 2.45
N ARG A 104 -8.92 -4.60 2.23
CA ARG A 104 -9.51 -3.69 1.25
C ARG A 104 -8.86 -3.87 -0.13
N GLU A 105 -9.63 -3.70 -1.20
CA GLU A 105 -9.04 -3.56 -2.54
C GLU A 105 -8.22 -2.26 -2.58
N GLY A 106 -6.99 -2.32 -3.10
CA GLY A 106 -6.03 -1.24 -2.99
C GLY A 106 -6.34 -0.03 -3.87
N ILE A 107 -6.92 -0.20 -5.05
CA ILE A 107 -7.02 0.85 -6.07
C ILE A 107 -8.47 1.30 -6.27
N PHE A 108 -9.42 0.39 -6.12
CA PHE A 108 -10.83 0.63 -6.34
C PHE A 108 -11.41 1.64 -5.35
N SER A 109 -12.09 2.64 -5.89
CA SER A 109 -12.86 3.62 -5.13
C SER A 109 -14.13 3.96 -5.88
N LEU A 110 -15.28 3.92 -5.19
CA LEU A 110 -16.56 4.32 -5.77
C LEU A 110 -16.60 5.80 -6.14
N ARG A 111 -15.83 6.65 -5.45
CA ARG A 111 -15.77 8.10 -5.72
C ARG A 111 -15.00 8.42 -7.01
N ASN A 112 -14.01 7.60 -7.33
CA ASN A 112 -13.21 7.75 -8.54
C ASN A 112 -12.75 6.37 -9.03
N PRO A 113 -13.52 5.72 -9.94
CA PRO A 113 -13.19 4.38 -10.42
C PRO A 113 -12.11 4.40 -11.54
N VAL A 114 -11.77 5.56 -12.10
CA VAL A 114 -10.86 5.68 -13.25
C VAL A 114 -9.48 5.05 -13.00
N PRO A 115 -8.80 5.25 -11.85
CA PRO A 115 -7.53 4.60 -11.58
C PRO A 115 -7.60 3.07 -11.62
N PHE A 116 -8.70 2.50 -11.12
CA PHE A 116 -8.92 1.06 -11.12
C PHE A 116 -9.11 0.51 -12.52
N VAL A 117 -9.89 1.19 -13.36
CA VAL A 117 -10.08 0.82 -14.77
C VAL A 117 -8.76 0.89 -15.54
N ASN A 118 -8.02 2.00 -15.41
CA ASN A 118 -6.72 2.16 -16.07
C ASN A 118 -5.72 1.09 -15.62
N TYR A 119 -5.77 0.74 -14.34
CA TYR A 119 -4.96 -0.34 -13.81
C TYR A 119 -5.33 -1.70 -14.45
N LEU A 120 -6.61 -2.05 -14.57
CA LEU A 120 -7.03 -3.28 -15.26
C LEU A 120 -6.63 -3.30 -16.74
N LEU A 121 -6.81 -2.18 -17.45
CA LEU A 121 -6.37 -2.05 -18.84
C LEU A 121 -4.85 -2.21 -18.96
N SER A 122 -4.08 -1.64 -18.02
CA SER A 122 -2.63 -1.80 -17.98
C SER A 122 -2.21 -3.25 -17.78
N LEU A 123 -2.98 -4.05 -17.05
CA LEU A 123 -2.70 -5.48 -16.87
C LEU A 123 -3.01 -6.27 -18.13
N ALA A 124 -4.13 -5.99 -18.80
CA ALA A 124 -4.50 -6.63 -20.05
C ALA A 124 -3.51 -6.31 -21.19
N GLY A 125 -2.97 -5.09 -21.20
CA GLY A 125 -1.98 -4.66 -22.19
C GLY A 125 -0.56 -5.17 -21.96
N ARG A 126 -0.26 -5.79 -20.81
CA ARG A 126 1.05 -6.41 -20.56
C ARG A 126 1.18 -7.65 -21.43
N ARG A 127 2.05 -7.59 -22.45
CA ARG A 127 2.53 -8.81 -23.11
C ARG A 127 3.24 -9.65 -22.08
N ILE A 128 2.67 -10.81 -21.74
CA ILE A 128 3.34 -11.85 -20.98
C ILE A 128 4.43 -12.39 -21.92
N ARG A 129 5.66 -11.93 -21.74
CA ARG A 129 6.85 -12.53 -22.35
C ARG A 129 7.35 -13.65 -21.45
#